data_AF-A0A699TPL8-F1
#
_entry.id   AF-A0A699TPL8-F1
#
_cell.length_a   1.000
_cell.length_b   1.000
_cell.length_c   1.000
_cell.angle_alpha   90.00
_cell.angle_beta   90.00
_cell.angle_gamma   90.00
#
_symmetry.space_group_name_H-M   'P 1'
#
loop_
_entity.id
_entity.type
_entity.pdbx_description
1 polymer ?
#
loop_
_entity_poly.entity_id
_entity_poly.type
_entity_poly.pdbx_seq_one_letter_code
_entity_poly.pdbx_strand_id
1 'polypeptide(L)'
;MIDQGVNAALAARDANRTGDDSYTSGTGVRWTERELALLFVRTCLEESDWVERYIGGLPDSIHGSVAASKPKTMQEATEMATGLMDKKIHTYVERKAANKRKFEDTSRNNQGRQQPPKR
;
A
#
# COMPACT_ATOMS: atom_id res chain seq x y z
N MET A 1 20.78 -33.41 -76.44
CA MET A 1 20.01 -32.47 -77.26
C MET A 1 19.43 -31.41 -76.33
N ILE A 2 19.66 -30.17 -76.72
CA ILE A 2 19.14 -28.91 -76.15
C ILE A 2 17.61 -28.91 -76.42
N ASP A 3 16.73 -28.33 -75.60
CA ASP A 3 16.26 -26.93 -75.65
C ASP A 3 15.36 -26.70 -74.41
N GLN A 4 15.65 -25.73 -73.53
CA GLN A 4 15.20 -24.32 -73.61
C GLN A 4 13.69 -24.17 -73.86
N GLY A 5 12.98 -23.61 -72.87
CA GLY A 5 11.52 -23.44 -72.93
C GLY A 5 10.90 -22.52 -71.87
N VAL A 6 11.56 -21.39 -71.60
CA VAL A 6 10.99 -20.04 -71.34
C VAL A 6 9.64 -19.91 -70.60
N ASN A 7 9.65 -19.31 -69.40
CA ASN A 7 8.80 -18.17 -69.00
C ASN A 7 9.08 -17.83 -67.53
N ALA A 8 9.85 -16.78 -67.23
CA ALA A 8 9.36 -15.39 -67.14
C ALA A 8 8.25 -15.23 -66.10
N ALA A 9 8.64 -14.87 -64.87
CA ALA A 9 7.95 -13.86 -64.06
C ALA A 9 8.75 -13.62 -62.78
N LEU A 10 9.75 -12.74 -62.88
CA LEU A 10 10.21 -11.93 -61.78
C LEU A 10 9.05 -11.00 -61.40
N ALA A 11 8.12 -11.43 -60.56
CA ALA A 11 7.10 -10.57 -59.98
C ALA A 11 7.50 -10.26 -58.54
N ALA A 12 7.84 -8.99 -58.34
CA ALA A 12 8.26 -8.40 -57.07
C ALA A 12 7.36 -8.84 -55.92
N ARG A 13 8.00 -9.41 -54.89
CA ARG A 13 7.40 -9.49 -53.57
C ARG A 13 7.63 -8.15 -52.88
N ASP A 14 6.55 -7.66 -52.27
CA ASP A 14 6.53 -6.72 -51.15
C ASP A 14 6.56 -5.22 -51.49
N ALA A 15 5.36 -4.63 -51.51
CA ALA A 15 5.06 -3.36 -50.84
C ALA A 15 3.56 -3.05 -51.01
N ASN A 16 2.71 -3.66 -50.18
CA ASN A 16 1.47 -3.00 -49.81
C ASN A 16 1.30 -3.18 -48.30
N ARG A 17 1.83 -2.19 -47.56
CA ARG A 17 1.49 -1.98 -46.16
C ARG A 17 0.02 -1.55 -46.11
N THR A 18 -0.89 -2.51 -46.16
CA THR A 18 -2.24 -2.33 -45.66
C THR A 18 -2.16 -2.39 -44.14
N GLY A 19 -1.69 -1.29 -43.56
CA GLY A 19 -1.84 -0.98 -42.15
C GLY A 19 -2.93 0.06 -42.02
N ASP A 20 -4.16 -0.31 -42.34
CA ASP A 20 -5.33 0.44 -41.88
C ASP A 20 -5.63 0.02 -40.44
N ASP A 21 -4.69 0.33 -39.54
CA ASP A 21 -4.94 0.37 -38.10
C ASP A 21 -5.83 1.59 -37.80
N SER A 22 -7.07 1.53 -38.28
CA SER A 22 -8.14 2.42 -37.89
C SER A 22 -8.65 1.99 -36.53
N TYR A 23 -8.08 2.58 -35.47
CA TYR A 23 -8.66 2.55 -34.13
C TYR A 23 -9.93 3.41 -34.08
N THR A 24 -10.92 3.11 -34.91
CA THR A 24 -12.29 3.56 -34.70
C THR A 24 -13.05 2.48 -33.93
N SER A 25 -12.58 2.20 -32.72
CA SER A 25 -13.41 1.57 -31.68
C SER A 25 -14.37 2.65 -31.18
N GLY A 26 -15.43 2.87 -31.96
CA GLY A 26 -16.53 3.77 -31.64
C GLY A 26 -17.28 3.29 -30.40
N THR A 27 -16.75 3.62 -29.23
CA THR A 27 -17.55 3.87 -28.02
C THR A 27 -16.95 5.09 -27.30
N GLY A 28 -16.68 6.14 -28.07
CA GLY A 28 -16.23 7.42 -27.54
C GLY A 28 -17.41 8.14 -26.89
N VAL A 29 -17.78 7.74 -25.67
CA VAL A 29 -18.50 8.65 -24.78
C VAL A 29 -17.54 9.82 -24.58
N ARG A 30 -17.78 10.89 -25.31
CA ARG A 30 -16.95 12.08 -25.29
C ARG A 30 -17.27 12.79 -24.00
N TRP A 31 -16.72 12.29 -22.90
CA TRP A 31 -16.90 12.87 -21.59
C TRP A 31 -16.50 14.33 -21.67
N THR A 32 -17.47 15.19 -21.45
CA THR A 32 -17.24 16.62 -21.33
C THR A 32 -16.35 16.86 -20.10
N GLU A 33 -15.58 17.95 -20.09
CA GLU A 33 -14.79 18.34 -18.91
C GLU A 33 -15.65 18.38 -17.63
N ARG A 34 -16.93 18.71 -17.77
CA ARG A 34 -17.92 18.70 -16.69
C ARG A 34 -18.23 17.29 -16.17
N GLU A 35 -18.38 16.31 -17.05
CA GLU A 35 -18.65 14.92 -16.64
C GLU A 35 -17.43 14.28 -15.97
N LEU A 36 -16.22 14.58 -16.44
CA LEU A 36 -14.99 14.16 -15.77
C LEU A 36 -14.83 14.81 -14.39
N ALA A 37 -15.14 16.10 -14.27
CA ALA A 37 -15.13 16.80 -12.99
C ALA A 37 -16.17 16.24 -12.01
N LEU A 38 -17.37 15.90 -12.48
CA LEU A 38 -18.41 15.27 -11.67
C LEU A 38 -18.02 13.87 -11.20
N LEU A 39 -17.41 13.07 -12.08
CA LEU A 39 -16.89 11.75 -11.73
C LEU A 39 -15.79 11.87 -10.67
N PHE A 40 -14.85 12.80 -10.85
CA PHE A 40 -13.77 13.05 -9.90
C PHE A 40 -14.30 13.48 -8.53
N VAL A 41 -15.25 14.42 -8.49
CA VAL A 41 -15.89 14.84 -7.23
C VAL A 41 -16.58 13.66 -6.56
N ARG A 42 -17.32 12.83 -7.32
CA ARG A 42 -18.02 11.67 -6.77
C ARG A 42 -17.07 10.62 -6.19
N THR A 43 -15.99 10.27 -6.90
CA THR A 43 -15.00 9.31 -6.40
C THR A 43 -14.18 9.88 -5.24
N CYS A 44 -13.84 11.18 -5.26
CA CYS A 44 -13.14 11.82 -4.15
C CYS A 44 -13.99 11.93 -2.88
N LEU A 45 -15.30 12.17 -3.01
CA LEU A 45 -16.22 12.21 -1.88
C LEU A 45 -16.44 10.82 -1.27
N GLU A 46 -16.57 9.78 -2.11
CA GLU A 46 -16.75 8.40 -1.65
C GLU A 46 -15.51 7.88 -0.88
N GLU A 47 -14.31 8.15 -1.40
CA GLU A 47 -13.05 7.83 -0.71
C GLU A 47 -12.94 8.58 0.63
N SER A 48 -13.34 9.85 0.67
CA SER A 48 -13.32 10.65 1.90
C SER A 48 -14.32 10.15 2.94
N ASP A 49 -15.54 9.76 2.54
CA ASP A 49 -16.55 9.18 3.43
C ASP A 49 -16.07 7.85 4.02
N TRP A 50 -15.41 7.00 3.22
CA TRP A 50 -14.88 5.74 3.73
C TRP A 50 -13.75 5.96 4.74
N VAL A 51 -12.88 6.95 4.49
CA VAL A 51 -11.82 7.36 5.43
C VAL A 51 -12.39 7.90 6.73
N GLU A 52 -13.41 8.76 6.69
CA GLU A 52 -14.05 9.27 7.91
C GLU A 52 -14.70 8.15 8.73
N ARG A 53 -15.39 7.20 8.07
CA ARG A 53 -15.95 6.02 8.75
C ARG A 53 -14.87 5.16 9.39
N TYR A 54 -13.74 4.98 8.72
CA TYR A 54 -12.60 4.25 9.27
C TYR A 54 -12.04 4.94 10.51
N ILE A 55 -11.80 6.25 10.43
CA ILE A 55 -11.30 7.05 11.56
C ILE A 55 -12.28 6.97 12.73
N GLY A 56 -13.57 7.13 12.50
CA GLY A 56 -14.61 7.04 13.53
C GLY A 56 -14.73 5.67 14.21
N GLY A 57 -14.22 4.61 13.58
CA GLY A 57 -14.16 3.26 14.16
C GLY A 57 -12.90 2.97 14.98
N LEU A 58 -11.93 3.89 15.04
CA LEU A 58 -10.67 3.68 15.75
C LEU A 58 -10.83 3.85 17.28
N PRO A 59 -10.02 3.11 18.07
CA PRO A 59 -10.01 3.31 19.52
C PRO A 59 -9.48 4.70 19.89
N ASP A 60 -10.06 5.32 20.92
CA ASP A 60 -9.74 6.67 21.41
C ASP A 60 -8.23 6.93 21.55
N SER A 61 -7.48 5.90 21.93
CA SER A 61 -6.05 5.97 22.17
C SER A 61 -5.19 6.30 20.94
N ILE A 62 -5.74 6.17 19.73
CA ILE A 62 -5.09 6.53 18.46
C ILE A 62 -5.98 7.42 17.58
N HIS A 63 -7.30 7.43 17.80
CA HIS A 63 -8.26 8.22 17.03
C HIS A 63 -7.83 9.68 16.86
N GLY A 64 -7.51 10.37 17.97
CA GLY A 64 -7.12 11.78 17.90
C GLY A 64 -5.85 12.02 17.08
N SER A 65 -4.89 11.10 17.12
CA SER A 65 -3.67 11.20 16.32
C SER A 65 -3.92 10.95 14.84
N VAL A 66 -4.74 9.96 14.48
CA VAL A 66 -5.07 9.66 13.08
C VAL A 66 -5.94 10.77 12.48
N ALA A 67 -6.96 11.25 13.21
CA ALA A 67 -7.83 12.32 12.77
C ALA A 67 -7.08 13.64 12.55
N ALA A 68 -6.10 13.97 13.41
CA ALA A 68 -5.29 15.18 13.27
C ALA A 68 -4.42 15.19 12.00
N SER A 69 -3.96 14.02 11.55
CA SER A 69 -3.16 13.88 10.35
C SER A 69 -3.94 13.99 9.04
N LYS A 70 -5.28 13.93 9.10
CA LYS A 70 -6.19 14.11 7.94
C LYS A 70 -5.78 13.25 6.73
N PRO A 71 -5.79 11.92 6.87
CA PRO A 71 -5.40 11.04 5.78
C PRO A 71 -6.34 11.23 4.58
N LYS A 72 -5.78 11.21 3.38
CA LYS A 72 -6.54 11.38 2.13
C LYS A 72 -7.03 10.05 1.57
N THR A 73 -6.41 8.95 1.98
CA THR A 73 -6.70 7.61 1.50
C THR A 73 -6.83 6.65 2.67
N MET A 74 -7.53 5.53 2.44
CA MET A 74 -7.65 4.46 3.41
C MET A 74 -6.31 3.81 3.77
N GLN A 75 -5.41 3.70 2.79
CA GLN A 75 -4.09 3.16 3.02
C GLN A 75 -3.30 4.03 4.00
N GLU A 76 -3.31 5.35 3.81
CA GLU A 76 -2.63 6.29 4.71
C GLU A 76 -3.23 6.22 6.12
N ALA A 77 -4.56 6.18 6.24
CA ALA A 77 -5.23 6.02 7.53
C ALA A 77 -4.82 4.71 8.23
N THR A 78 -4.69 3.62 7.47
CA THR A 78 -4.29 2.30 7.96
C THR A 78 -2.83 2.28 8.41
N GLU A 79 -1.91 2.83 7.61
CA GLU A 79 -0.48 2.89 7.92
C GLU A 79 -0.20 3.73 9.18
N MET A 80 -0.93 4.83 9.37
CA MET A 80 -0.81 5.62 10.59
C MET A 80 -1.34 4.86 11.81
N ALA A 81 -2.49 4.20 11.69
CA ALA A 81 -3.06 3.42 12.78
C ALA A 81 -2.12 2.28 13.21
N THR A 82 -1.58 1.52 12.25
CA THR A 82 -0.63 0.42 12.52
C THR A 82 0.69 0.93 13.07
N GLY A 83 1.25 2.01 12.52
CA GLY A 83 2.48 2.61 13.03
C GLY A 83 2.35 3.09 14.48
N LEU A 84 1.20 3.63 14.87
CA LEU A 84 0.92 4.01 16.26
C LEU A 84 0.78 2.80 17.19
N MET A 85 0.15 1.73 16.73
CA MET A 85 0.02 0.49 17.49
C MET A 85 1.38 -0.19 17.70
N ASP A 86 2.18 -0.32 16.63
CA ASP A 86 3.49 -0.96 16.66
C ASP A 86 4.44 -0.23 17.61
N LYS A 87 4.44 1.11 17.58
CA LYS A 87 5.25 1.92 18.50
C LYS A 87 4.88 1.68 19.97
N LYS A 88 3.58 1.57 20.27
CA LYS A 88 3.10 1.27 21.63
C LYS A 88 3.48 -0.15 22.07
N ILE A 89 3.36 -1.15 21.19
CA ILE A 89 3.75 -2.54 21.47
C ILE A 89 5.25 -2.61 21.74
N HIS A 90 6.06 -1.99 20.89
CA HIS A 90 7.52 -1.95 21.05
C HIS A 90 7.92 -1.38 22.42
N THR A 91 7.37 -0.21 22.78
CA THR A 91 7.63 0.44 24.07
C THR A 91 7.25 -0.46 25.26
N TYR A 92 6.13 -1.18 25.15
CA TYR A 92 5.69 -2.11 26.20
C TYR A 92 6.62 -3.32 26.33
N VAL A 93 7.05 -3.89 25.21
CA VAL A 93 8.01 -5.01 25.18
C VAL A 93 9.34 -4.62 25.82
N GLU A 94 9.88 -3.44 25.47
CA GLU A 94 11.12 -2.93 26.07
C GLU A 94 11.00 -2.75 27.58
N ARG A 95 9.91 -2.12 28.05
CA ARG A 95 9.66 -1.93 29.49
C ARG A 95 9.51 -3.28 30.21
N LYS A 96 8.81 -4.24 29.61
CA LYS A 96 8.65 -5.58 30.17
C LYS A 96 9.99 -6.31 30.28
N ALA A 97 10.84 -6.20 29.26
CA ALA A 97 12.19 -6.76 29.29
C ALA A 97 13.07 -6.11 30.35
N ALA A 98 13.03 -4.78 30.47
CA ALA A 98 13.76 -4.03 31.49
C ALA A 98 13.31 -4.41 32.91
N ASN A 99 12.00 -4.50 33.14
CA ASN A 99 11.44 -4.90 34.43
C ASN A 99 11.80 -6.35 34.80
N LYS A 100 11.78 -7.26 33.82
CA LYS A 100 12.22 -8.65 34.03
C LYS A 100 13.68 -8.72 34.50
N ARG A 101 14.58 -8.00 33.84
CA ARG A 101 16.01 -7.94 34.24
C ARG A 101 16.18 -7.42 35.67
N LYS A 102 15.44 -6.36 36.04
CA LYS A 102 15.48 -5.81 37.40
C LYS A 102 14.96 -6.80 38.45
N PHE A 103 13.91 -7.54 38.13
CA PHE A 103 13.38 -8.55 39.02
C PHE A 103 14.38 -9.70 39.26
N GLU A 104 15.02 -10.20 38.19
CA GLU A 104 16.05 -11.24 38.28
C GLU A 104 17.28 -10.76 39.07
N ASP A 105 17.73 -9.52 38.84
CA ASP A 105 18.86 -8.92 39.56
C ASP A 105 18.57 -8.74 41.05
N THR A 106 17.38 -8.23 41.38
CA THR A 106 16.92 -8.09 42.77
C THR A 106 16.81 -9.45 43.47
N SER A 107 16.26 -10.45 42.78
CA SER A 107 16.16 -11.83 43.27
C SER A 107 17.54 -12.42 43.59
N ARG A 108 18.50 -12.28 42.67
CA ARG A 108 19.87 -12.82 42.82
C ARG A 108 20.66 -12.14 43.94
N ASN A 109 20.51 -10.82 44.12
CA ASN A 109 21.12 -10.06 45.21
C ASN A 109 20.60 -10.53 46.59
N ASN A 110 19.29 -10.71 46.73
CA ASN A 110 18.69 -11.14 48.00
C ASN A 110 19.11 -12.57 48.39
N GLN A 111 19.27 -13.48 47.43
CA GLN A 111 19.79 -14.83 47.70
C GLN A 111 21.27 -14.83 48.14
N GLY A 112 22.10 -13.96 47.56
CA GLY A 112 23.51 -13.84 47.94
C GLY A 112 23.72 -13.24 49.33
N ARG A 113 22.82 -12.36 49.78
CA ARG A 113 22.88 -11.70 51.10
C ARG A 113 22.29 -12.51 52.25
N GLN A 114 21.52 -13.56 51.97
CA GLN A 114 20.94 -14.42 53.01
C GLN A 114 21.93 -15.43 53.62
N GLN A 115 23.23 -15.39 53.28
CA GLN A 115 24.20 -16.24 53.96
C GLN A 115 24.43 -15.77 55.40
N PRO A 116 24.26 -16.65 56.40
CA PRO A 116 24.39 -16.27 57.80
C PRO A 116 25.85 -15.87 58.12
N PRO A 117 26.08 -14.95 59.09
CA PRO A 117 27.42 -14.60 59.50
C PRO A 117 28.12 -15.86 60.01
N LYS A 118 29.22 -16.25 59.36
CA LYS A 118 30.05 -17.37 59.83
C LYS A 118 30.66 -16.96 61.17
N ARG A 119 30.29 -17.69 62.23
CA ARG A 119 30.91 -17.63 63.55
C ARG A 119 32.33 -18.19 63.53
#